data_AF-A0AAN4AGG0-F1
#
_entry.id   AF-A0AAN4AGG0-F1
#
_cell.length_a   1.000
_cell.length_b   1.000
_cell.length_c   1.000
_cell.angle_alpha   90.00
_cell.angle_beta   90.00
_cell.angle_gamma   90.00
#
_symmetry.space_group_name_H-M   'P 1'
#
loop_
_entity.id
_entity.type
_entity.pdbx_description
1 polymer ?
#
loop_
_entity_poly.entity_id
_entity_poly.type
_entity_poly.pdbx_seq_one_letter_code
_entity_poly.pdbx_strand_id
1 'polypeptide(L)'
;MQSNFMINHGKLTNQLLQAVAKQTRSGDTQQWFKQEQITYISRTVNRAIDDYCMSNNSVIGKETKSHIFKAVESAIKQPLDMNCAQTSIGHFLQSNKYFNKKVDEQCGKGGDPITRFNTQTRMIEQVSQEIFEQKFGGLKVSDIKALTQSTIAQHVQDTRL
;
A
#
# COMPACT_ATOMS: atom_id res chain seq x y z
N MET A 1 -2.96 22.56 -7.63
CA MET A 1 -2.64 23.01 -6.26
C MET A 1 -2.64 21.79 -5.35
N GLN A 2 -1.47 21.34 -4.86
CA GLN A 2 -1.41 20.37 -3.77
C GLN A 2 -1.71 21.13 -2.47
N SER A 3 -2.95 21.07 -2.01
CA SER A 3 -3.26 21.43 -0.63
C SER A 3 -2.59 20.39 0.27
N ASN A 4 -1.51 20.78 0.96
CA ASN A 4 -0.93 19.98 2.03
C ASN A 4 -1.96 19.88 3.15
N PHE A 5 -2.74 18.80 3.17
CA PHE A 5 -3.68 18.56 4.26
C PHE A 5 -2.88 18.15 5.51
N MET A 6 -3.06 18.86 6.61
CA MET A 6 -2.44 18.49 7.88
C MET A 6 -3.22 17.33 8.51
N ILE A 7 -2.66 16.13 8.43
CA ILE A 7 -3.14 14.95 9.14
C ILE A 7 -2.13 14.52 10.21
N ASN A 8 -2.65 14.01 11.33
CA ASN A 8 -1.81 13.54 12.44
C ASN A 8 -1.63 12.03 12.33
N HIS A 9 -0.50 11.61 11.75
CA HIS A 9 -0.14 10.21 11.55
C HIS A 9 0.02 9.44 12.87
N GLY A 10 0.56 10.07 13.91
CA GLY A 10 0.68 9.46 15.24
C GLY A 10 -0.67 9.12 15.84
N LYS A 11 -1.66 10.02 15.70
CA LYS A 11 -3.04 9.76 16.15
C LYS A 11 -3.68 8.60 15.39
N LEU A 12 -3.55 8.57 14.06
CA LEU A 12 -4.10 7.49 13.23
C LEU A 12 -3.46 6.15 13.56
N THR A 13 -2.14 6.13 13.69
CA THR A 13 -1.37 4.97 14.11
C THR A 13 -1.87 4.45 15.45
N ASN A 14 -2.03 5.31 16.46
CA ASN A 14 -2.48 4.86 17.78
C ASN A 14 -3.89 4.27 17.71
N GLN A 15 -4.78 4.87 16.92
CA GLN A 15 -6.13 4.33 16.69
C GLN A 15 -6.11 2.99 15.94
N LEU A 16 -5.19 2.82 14.98
CA LEU A 16 -4.99 1.56 14.27
C LEU A 16 -4.52 0.47 15.24
N LEU A 17 -3.48 0.73 16.02
CA LEU A 17 -2.96 -0.24 16.99
C LEU A 17 -4.00 -0.59 18.06
N GLN A 18 -4.81 0.38 18.50
CA GLN A 18 -5.95 0.11 19.39
C GLN A 18 -7.01 -0.79 18.72
N ALA A 19 -7.29 -0.58 17.43
CA ALA A 19 -8.24 -1.42 16.70
C ALA A 19 -7.71 -2.85 16.52
N VAL A 20 -6.41 -3.01 16.28
CA VAL A 20 -5.74 -4.32 16.18
C VAL A 20 -5.71 -5.01 17.55
N ALA A 21 -5.31 -4.31 18.61
CA ALA A 21 -5.24 -4.85 19.97
C ALA A 21 -6.61 -5.36 20.48
N LYS A 22 -7.72 -4.76 20.03
CA LYS A 22 -9.08 -5.25 20.35
C LYS A 22 -9.42 -6.59 19.71
N GLN A 23 -8.73 -6.99 18.64
CA GLN A 23 -8.94 -8.27 17.97
C GLN A 23 -8.18 -9.40 18.67
N THR A 24 -7.20 -9.08 19.51
CA THR A 24 -6.41 -10.05 20.26
C THR A 24 -6.82 -10.03 21.74
N ARG A 25 -6.86 -11.20 22.38
CA ARG A 25 -7.20 -11.28 23.82
C ARG A 25 -6.12 -10.65 24.72
N SER A 26 -4.88 -10.62 24.24
CA SER A 26 -3.70 -10.10 24.96
C SER A 26 -3.39 -8.63 24.68
N GLY A 27 -4.07 -8.00 23.70
CA GLY A 27 -3.68 -6.68 23.20
C GLY A 27 -2.37 -6.66 22.39
N ASP A 28 -1.79 -7.84 22.11
CA ASP A 28 -0.59 -7.96 21.29
C ASP A 28 -0.89 -7.62 19.82
N THR A 29 0.06 -6.94 19.18
CA THR A 29 0.00 -6.50 17.78
C THR A 29 1.14 -7.06 16.93
N GLN A 30 2.03 -7.89 17.49
CA GLN A 30 3.21 -8.42 16.80
C GLN A 30 2.86 -9.30 15.59
N GLN A 31 1.85 -10.17 15.73
CA GLN A 31 1.40 -11.01 14.62
C GLN A 31 0.84 -10.18 13.47
N TRP A 32 -0.01 -9.20 13.80
CA TRP A 32 -0.54 -8.25 12.83
C TRP A 32 0.57 -7.49 12.13
N PHE A 33 1.59 -7.03 12.87
CA PHE A 33 2.72 -6.32 12.28
C PHE A 33 3.45 -7.18 11.24
N LYS A 34 3.77 -8.44 11.56
CA LYS A 34 4.41 -9.35 10.59
C LYS A 34 3.55 -9.56 9.34
N GLN A 35 2.25 -9.78 9.52
CA GLN A 35 1.31 -9.99 8.40
C GLN A 35 1.14 -8.75 7.54
N GLU A 36 0.98 -7.58 8.17
CA GLU A 36 0.81 -6.31 7.45
C GLU A 36 2.08 -5.94 6.70
N GLN A 37 3.27 -6.22 7.25
CA GLN A 37 4.53 -6.00 6.54
C GLN A 37 4.59 -6.77 5.22
N ILE A 38 4.34 -8.09 5.27
CA ILE A 38 4.31 -8.96 4.09
C ILE A 38 3.25 -8.47 3.10
N THR A 39 2.05 -8.19 3.59
CA THR A 39 0.90 -7.80 2.77
C THR A 39 1.13 -6.46 2.06
N TYR A 40 1.66 -5.47 2.77
CA TYR A 40 1.87 -4.12 2.23
C TYR A 40 2.97 -4.10 1.16
N ILE A 41 4.08 -4.80 1.40
CA ILE A 41 5.17 -4.90 0.43
C ILE A 41 4.70 -5.69 -0.78
N SER A 42 4.01 -6.81 -0.58
CA SER A 42 3.49 -7.63 -1.67
C SER A 42 2.47 -6.89 -2.54
N ARG A 43 1.56 -6.12 -1.92
CA ARG A 43 0.67 -5.20 -2.62
C ARG A 43 1.45 -4.18 -3.45
N THR A 44 2.54 -3.63 -2.91
CA THR A 44 3.37 -2.64 -3.61
C THR A 44 4.01 -3.24 -4.86
N VAL A 45 4.52 -4.48 -4.77
CA VAL A 45 5.05 -5.23 -5.92
C VAL A 45 3.95 -5.48 -6.95
N ASN A 46 2.77 -5.96 -6.52
CA ASN A 46 1.62 -6.18 -7.39
C ASN A 46 1.23 -4.91 -8.14
N ARG A 47 1.13 -3.78 -7.43
CA ARG A 47 0.79 -2.50 -8.05
C ARG A 47 1.81 -2.03 -9.07
N ALA A 48 3.11 -2.24 -8.81
CA ALA A 48 4.15 -1.89 -9.78
C ALA A 48 4.08 -2.77 -11.04
N ILE A 49 3.69 -4.04 -10.91
CA ILE A 49 3.41 -4.94 -12.04
C ILE A 49 2.17 -4.46 -12.81
N ASP A 50 1.10 -4.10 -12.12
CA ASP A 50 -0.14 -3.60 -12.74
C ASP A 50 0.13 -2.29 -13.50
N ASP A 51 0.85 -1.34 -12.89
CA ASP A 51 1.26 -0.07 -13.49
C ASP A 51 2.11 -0.31 -14.76
N TYR A 52 3.01 -1.30 -14.74
CA TYR A 52 3.78 -1.70 -15.92
C TYR A 52 2.89 -2.29 -17.01
N CYS A 53 2.00 -3.23 -16.68
CA CYS A 53 1.09 -3.85 -17.64
C CYS A 53 0.19 -2.81 -18.30
N MET A 54 -0.37 -1.90 -17.50
CA MET A 54 -1.21 -0.79 -17.98
C MET A 54 -0.43 0.16 -18.91
N SER A 55 0.81 0.52 -18.55
CA SER A 55 1.59 1.49 -19.33
C SER A 55 2.11 0.92 -20.66
N ASN A 56 2.29 -0.41 -20.74
CA ASN A 56 2.86 -1.08 -21.91
C ASN A 56 1.82 -1.87 -22.72
N ASN A 57 0.55 -1.87 -22.32
CA ASN A 57 -0.50 -2.75 -22.87
C ASN A 57 -0.08 -4.23 -22.88
N SER A 58 0.64 -4.65 -21.84
CA SER A 58 1.24 -5.98 -21.72
C SER A 58 0.49 -6.84 -20.71
N VAL A 59 0.70 -8.15 -20.77
CA VAL A 59 0.19 -9.10 -19.77
C VAL A 59 1.36 -9.89 -19.18
N ILE A 60 1.58 -9.77 -17.87
CA ILE A 60 2.55 -10.59 -17.14
C ILE A 60 1.84 -11.85 -16.64
N GLY A 61 2.25 -13.01 -17.17
CA GLY A 61 1.73 -14.31 -16.76
C GLY A 61 2.13 -14.68 -15.31
N LYS A 62 1.42 -15.66 -14.73
CA LYS A 62 1.62 -16.11 -13.34
C LYS A 62 3.05 -16.59 -13.05
N GLU A 63 3.68 -17.26 -14.02
CA GLU A 63 5.06 -17.74 -13.89
C GLU A 63 6.06 -16.58 -13.78
N THR A 64 6.03 -15.65 -14.74
CA THR A 64 6.86 -14.44 -14.72
C THR A 64 6.61 -13.61 -13.46
N LYS A 65 5.35 -13.47 -13.05
CA LYS A 65 4.98 -12.83 -11.78
C LYS A 65 5.63 -13.53 -10.59
N SER A 66 5.62 -14.87 -10.55
CA SER A 66 6.30 -15.62 -9.49
C SER A 66 7.80 -15.39 -9.47
N HIS A 67 8.46 -15.28 -10.62
CA HIS A 67 9.89 -14.97 -10.70
C HIS A 67 10.19 -13.56 -10.20
N ILE A 68 9.38 -12.57 -10.58
CA ILE A 68 9.50 -11.20 -10.07
C ILE A 68 9.40 -11.18 -8.55
N PHE A 69 8.38 -11.85 -7.98
CA PHE A 69 8.20 -11.91 -6.53
C PHE A 69 9.39 -12.56 -5.82
N LYS A 70 9.89 -13.69 -6.33
CA LYS A 70 11.08 -14.36 -5.75
C LYS A 70 12.33 -13.50 -5.80
N ALA A 71 12.54 -12.77 -6.90
CA ALA A 71 13.69 -11.87 -7.05
C ALA A 71 13.61 -10.69 -6.08
N VAL A 72 12.43 -10.07 -5.92
CA VAL A 72 12.21 -9.01 -4.94
C VAL A 72 12.40 -9.53 -3.51
N GLU A 73 11.78 -10.66 -3.16
CA GLU A 73 11.92 -11.33 -1.85
C GLU A 73 13.39 -11.60 -1.50
N SER A 74 14.16 -12.11 -2.45
CA SER A 74 15.60 -12.38 -2.28
C SER A 74 16.40 -11.10 -2.01
N ALA A 75 16.07 -10.01 -2.72
CA ALA A 75 16.78 -8.74 -2.60
C ALA A 75 16.48 -8.02 -1.28
N ILE A 76 15.22 -8.04 -0.83
CA ILE A 76 14.81 -7.36 0.42
C ILE A 76 14.94 -8.25 1.66
N LYS A 77 15.19 -9.55 1.48
CA LYS A 77 15.28 -10.56 2.55
C LYS A 77 14.02 -10.62 3.42
N GLN A 78 12.85 -10.51 2.79
CA GLN A 78 11.55 -10.62 3.46
C GLN A 78 10.58 -11.46 2.62
N PRO A 79 9.79 -12.35 3.24
CA PRO A 79 8.84 -13.18 2.54
C PRO A 79 7.73 -12.34 1.91
N LEU A 80 7.29 -12.71 0.70
CA LEU A 80 6.20 -12.05 -0.02
C LEU A 80 5.11 -13.03 -0.45
N ASP A 81 3.91 -12.51 -0.71
CA ASP A 81 2.77 -13.27 -1.22
C ASP A 81 2.15 -12.55 -2.44
N MET A 82 2.27 -13.18 -3.61
CA MET A 82 1.79 -12.63 -4.87
C MET A 82 0.28 -12.40 -4.95
N ASN A 83 -0.51 -12.93 -4.00
CA ASN A 83 -1.95 -12.79 -3.96
C ASN A 83 -2.42 -11.59 -3.11
N CYS A 84 -1.53 -10.95 -2.38
CA CYS A 84 -1.87 -9.81 -1.53
C CYS A 84 -2.15 -8.53 -2.36
N ALA A 85 -3.35 -7.99 -2.23
CA ALA A 85 -3.75 -6.73 -2.89
C ALA A 85 -4.33 -5.68 -1.93
N GLN A 86 -4.90 -6.09 -0.80
CA GLN A 86 -5.57 -5.22 0.16
C GLN A 86 -4.82 -5.20 1.49
N THR A 87 -4.61 -4.00 2.04
CA THR A 87 -3.89 -3.80 3.30
C THR A 87 -4.86 -3.45 4.43
N SER A 88 -4.57 -3.92 5.65
CA SER A 88 -5.44 -3.61 6.78
C SER A 88 -5.32 -2.14 7.19
N ILE A 89 -4.18 -1.48 6.94
CA ILE A 89 -4.02 -0.02 7.12
C ILE A 89 -5.01 0.72 6.21
N GLY A 90 -5.10 0.35 4.93
CA GLY A 90 -6.02 1.00 3.98
C GLY A 90 -7.49 0.83 4.37
N HIS A 91 -7.90 -0.40 4.71
CA HIS A 91 -9.25 -0.68 5.18
C HIS A 91 -9.61 0.02 6.49
N PHE A 92 -8.65 0.13 7.41
CA PHE A 92 -8.83 0.91 8.63
C PHE A 92 -9.11 2.38 8.32
N LEU A 93 -8.33 3.00 7.43
CA LEU A 93 -8.51 4.41 7.05
C LEU A 93 -9.87 4.64 6.38
N GLN A 94 -10.31 3.71 5.53
CA GLN A 94 -11.59 3.79 4.82
C GLN A 94 -12.78 4.03 5.76
N SER A 95 -12.78 3.39 6.94
CA SER A 95 -13.85 3.52 7.94
C SER A 95 -13.48 4.39 9.16
N ASN A 96 -12.25 4.93 9.22
CA ASN A 96 -11.81 5.74 10.36
C ASN A 96 -12.48 7.13 10.37
N LYS A 97 -13.10 7.49 11.50
CA LYS A 97 -13.83 8.76 11.66
C LYS A 97 -12.93 10.00 11.56
N TYR A 98 -11.74 9.95 12.16
CA TYR A 98 -10.81 11.09 12.14
C TYR A 98 -10.26 11.33 10.72
N PHE A 99 -9.90 10.25 10.03
CA PHE A 99 -9.48 10.30 8.63
C PHE A 99 -10.60 10.82 7.73
N ASN A 100 -11.82 10.27 7.84
CA ASN A 100 -12.94 10.71 7.00
C ASN A 100 -13.32 12.17 7.24
N LYS A 101 -13.23 12.68 8.48
CA LYS A 101 -13.37 14.11 8.76
C LYS A 101 -12.35 14.95 7.97
N LYS A 102 -11.10 14.48 7.85
CA LYS A 102 -10.05 15.14 7.06
C LYS A 102 -10.32 15.07 5.56
N VAL A 103 -10.87 13.97 5.07
CA VAL A 103 -11.34 13.85 3.69
C VAL A 103 -12.45 14.86 3.41
N ASP A 104 -13.43 14.99 4.31
CA ASP A 104 -14.55 15.91 4.15
C ASP A 104 -14.07 17.38 4.18
N GLU A 105 -13.15 17.73 5.10
CA GLU A 105 -12.48 19.04 5.13
C GLU A 105 -11.73 19.34 3.82
N GLN A 106 -11.06 18.34 3.25
CA GLN A 106 -10.31 18.44 2.00
C GLN A 106 -11.21 18.56 0.75
N CYS A 107 -12.42 18.00 0.80
CA CYS A 107 -13.39 18.11 -0.30
C CYS A 107 -14.14 19.45 -0.31
N GLY A 108 -14.18 20.16 0.83
CA GLY A 108 -14.93 21.41 0.96
C GLY A 108 -16.46 21.21 0.95
N LYS A 109 -17.20 22.32 0.99
CA LYS A 109 -18.67 22.28 0.96
C LYS A 109 -19.16 21.91 -0.45
N GLY A 110 -20.02 20.89 -0.55
CA GLY A 110 -20.71 20.55 -1.80
C GLY A 110 -19.96 19.65 -2.77
N GLY A 111 -18.90 18.95 -2.32
CA GLY A 111 -18.22 17.95 -3.14
C GLY A 111 -19.16 16.82 -3.55
N ASP A 112 -19.21 16.50 -4.84
CA ASP A 112 -20.02 15.38 -5.33
C ASP A 112 -19.46 14.04 -4.81
N PRO A 113 -20.30 12.99 -4.74
CA PRO A 113 -19.89 11.70 -4.18
C PRO A 113 -18.67 11.06 -4.88
N ILE A 114 -18.50 11.27 -6.18
CA ILE A 114 -17.39 10.70 -6.96
C ILE A 114 -16.09 11.43 -6.64
N THR A 115 -16.12 12.77 -6.60
CA THR A 115 -14.96 13.57 -6.19
C THR A 115 -14.55 13.25 -4.75
N ARG A 116 -15.52 13.07 -3.84
CA ARG A 116 -15.24 12.67 -2.46
C ARG A 116 -14.59 11.28 -2.41
N PHE A 117 -15.13 10.31 -3.14
CA PHE A 117 -14.59 8.96 -3.21
C PHE A 117 -13.16 8.94 -3.77
N ASN A 118 -12.91 9.63 -4.87
CA ASN A 118 -11.57 9.73 -5.47
C ASN A 118 -10.58 10.42 -4.53
N THR A 119 -11.02 11.45 -3.81
CA THR A 119 -10.22 12.13 -2.79
C THR A 119 -9.89 11.20 -1.63
N GLN A 120 -10.88 10.45 -1.15
CA GLN A 120 -10.69 9.44 -0.10
C GLN A 120 -9.65 8.40 -0.53
N THR A 121 -9.81 7.81 -1.71
CA THR A 121 -8.89 6.77 -2.23
C THR A 121 -7.46 7.29 -2.35
N ARG A 122 -7.28 8.51 -2.88
CA ARG A 122 -5.96 9.15 -2.98
C ARG A 122 -5.33 9.40 -1.60
N MET A 123 -6.12 9.91 -0.66
CA MET A 123 -5.65 10.17 0.71
C MET A 123 -5.35 8.86 1.45
N ILE A 124 -6.11 7.79 1.22
CA ILE A 124 -5.82 6.46 1.78
C ILE A 124 -4.44 6.00 1.32
N GLU A 125 -4.15 6.10 0.01
CA GLU A 125 -2.85 5.69 -0.53
C GLU A 125 -1.69 6.45 0.11
N GLN A 126 -1.81 7.77 0.22
CA GLN A 126 -0.77 8.63 0.79
C GLN A 126 -0.55 8.33 2.27
N VAL A 127 -1.62 8.34 3.06
CA VAL A 127 -1.56 8.18 4.51
C VAL A 127 -1.18 6.74 4.89
N SER A 128 -1.62 5.73 4.13
CA SER A 128 -1.23 4.34 4.39
C SER A 128 0.26 4.14 4.15
N GLN A 129 0.81 4.77 3.11
CA GLN A 129 2.24 4.73 2.83
C GLN A 129 3.04 5.40 3.95
N GLU A 130 2.64 6.59 4.39
CA GLU A 130 3.33 7.29 5.47
C GLU A 130 3.28 6.52 6.80
N ILE A 131 2.13 5.93 7.15
CA ILE A 131 2.02 5.06 8.33
C ILE A 131 2.92 3.83 8.19
N PHE A 132 2.94 3.21 7.00
CA PHE A 132 3.79 2.05 6.74
C PHE A 132 5.28 2.41 6.90
N GLU A 133 5.75 3.46 6.24
CA GLU A 133 7.17 3.84 6.30
C GLU A 133 7.60 4.26 7.73
N GLN A 134 6.72 4.94 8.48
CA GLN A 134 6.99 5.33 9.87
C GLN A 134 7.04 4.13 10.84
N LYS A 135 6.27 3.07 10.59
CA LYS A 135 6.16 1.93 11.51
C LYS A 135 6.99 0.72 11.16
N PHE A 136 7.22 0.50 9.88
CA PHE A 136 7.88 -0.69 9.38
C PHE A 136 9.35 -0.43 9.01
N GLY A 137 9.79 0.83 9.02
CA GLY A 137 11.15 1.30 9.38
C GLY A 137 12.37 0.78 8.62
N GLY A 138 12.21 -0.13 7.65
CA GLY A 138 13.32 -0.83 6.99
C GLY A 138 13.32 -0.74 5.46
N LEU A 139 12.22 -0.36 4.82
CA LEU A 139 12.08 -0.27 3.37
C LEU A 139 11.14 0.88 3.00
N LYS A 140 11.56 1.75 2.08
CA LYS A 140 10.65 2.76 1.50
C LYS A 140 9.83 2.13 0.38
N VAL A 141 8.61 2.61 0.22
CA VAL A 141 7.72 2.15 -0.87
C VAL A 141 8.33 2.50 -2.22
N SER A 142 9.03 3.63 -2.34
CA SER A 142 9.77 4.02 -3.55
C SER A 142 10.80 2.97 -3.96
N ASP A 143 11.52 2.42 -3.00
CA ASP A 143 12.65 1.53 -3.26
C ASP A 143 12.15 0.15 -3.69
N ILE A 144 11.04 -0.32 -3.08
CA ILE A 144 10.34 -1.54 -3.49
C ILE A 144 9.83 -1.40 -4.93
N LYS A 145 9.24 -0.26 -5.28
CA LYS A 145 8.76 0.02 -6.64
C LYS A 145 9.90 0.00 -7.66
N ALA A 146 10.98 0.73 -7.38
CA ALA A 146 12.14 0.80 -8.27
C ALA A 146 12.80 -0.57 -8.47
N LEU A 147 12.95 -1.35 -7.39
CA LEU A 147 13.43 -2.72 -7.44
C LEU A 147 12.52 -3.59 -8.31
N THR A 148 11.21 -3.53 -8.10
CA THR A 148 10.24 -4.30 -8.88
C THR A 148 10.32 -3.95 -10.37
N GLN A 149 10.44 -2.68 -10.72
CA GLN A 149 10.58 -2.22 -12.10
C GLN A 149 11.88 -2.73 -12.75
N SER A 150 12.99 -2.69 -12.03
CA SER A 150 14.27 -3.26 -12.48
C SER A 150 14.15 -4.77 -12.75
N THR A 151 13.51 -5.49 -11.81
CA THR A 151 13.25 -6.93 -11.95
C THR A 151 12.33 -7.23 -13.13
N ILE A 152 11.28 -6.44 -13.36
CA ILE A 152 10.42 -6.59 -14.54
C ILE A 152 11.26 -6.45 -15.82
N ALA A 153 12.13 -5.44 -15.93
CA ALA A 153 12.97 -5.24 -17.11
C ALA A 153 13.96 -6.40 -17.36
N GLN A 154 14.38 -7.11 -16.32
CA GLN A 154 15.25 -8.28 -16.44
C GLN A 154 14.51 -9.55 -16.88
N HIS A 155 13.26 -9.71 -16.45
CA HIS A 155 12.49 -10.95 -16.65
C HIS A 155 11.45 -10.88 -17.77
N VAL A 156 11.03 -9.68 -18.16
CA VAL A 156 10.18 -9.43 -19.32
C VAL A 156 11.12 -8.99 -20.45
N GLN A 157 11.74 -9.96 -21.14
CA GLN A 157 12.41 -9.65 -22.40
C GLN A 157 11.36 -9.07 -23.36
N ASP A 158 11.75 -7.99 -24.05
CA ASP A 158 10.93 -7.16 -24.94
C ASP A 158 10.09 -8.04 -25.87
N THR A 159 8.87 -8.38 -25.44
CA THR A 159 7.91 -9.21 -26.18
C THR A 159 7.10 -8.32 -27.11
N ARG A 160 7.78 -7.37 -27.76
CA ARG A 160 7.23 -6.61 -28.88
C ARG A 160 7.18 -7.55 -30.07
N LEU A 161 6.09 -8.30 -30.18
CA LEU A 161 5.62 -8.91 -31.41
C LEU A 161 4.82 -7.85 -32.20
#